data_AF-X1GIZ0-F1
#
_entry.id   AF-X1GIZ0-F1
#
_cell.length_a   1.000
_cell.length_b   1.000
_cell.length_c   1.000
_cell.angle_alpha   90.00
_cell.angle_beta   90.00
_cell.angle_gamma   90.00
#
_symmetry.space_group_name_H-M   'P 1'
#
loop_
_entity.id
_entity.type
_entity.pdbx_description
1 polymer ?
#
loop_
_entity_poly.entity_id
_entity_poly.type
_entity_poly.pdbx_seq_one_letter_code
_entity_poly.pdbx_strand_id
1 'polypeptide(L)'
;SLKDIGYNDEKAGNMLAWAKIQKRGPEKDLTRAMILQAYNYGLIDQTKALEYIGGMGYDDEESKLILDLEDSRAEQQVKIEEVKVLNYKFSKDVISIAEYDTAMGALGLPKTKIASERVKARQMFDKRIKLPTKADIEDWLKKGIIKLPEYKVRLSSIGYQEADIELFAKAVVI
;
A
#
# COMPACT_ATOMS: atom_id res chain seq x y z
N SER A 1 38.47 48.61 -35.48
CA SER A 1 38.77 47.19 -35.75
C SER A 1 39.56 46.67 -34.57
N LEU A 2 39.12 45.60 -33.88
CA LEU A 2 39.82 44.99 -32.73
C LEU A 2 41.05 44.17 -33.17
N LYS A 3 41.81 44.69 -34.14
CA LYS A 3 43.05 44.09 -34.65
C LYS A 3 44.32 44.84 -34.24
N ASP A 4 44.20 45.97 -33.52
CA ASP A 4 45.35 46.83 -33.18
C ASP A 4 45.89 46.65 -31.75
N ILE A 5 45.50 45.61 -31.03
CA ILE A 5 46.05 45.34 -29.70
C ILE A 5 46.41 43.86 -29.58
N GLY A 6 47.50 43.43 -30.21
CA GLY A 6 48.37 42.31 -29.78
C GLY A 6 47.75 41.04 -29.19
N TYR A 7 46.53 40.67 -29.57
CA TYR A 7 45.86 39.46 -29.09
C TYR A 7 46.34 38.32 -29.97
N ASN A 8 47.39 37.64 -29.52
CA ASN A 8 47.85 36.37 -30.07
C ASN A 8 46.62 35.46 -30.29
N ASP A 9 46.39 35.03 -31.54
CA ASP A 9 45.16 34.37 -32.00
C ASP A 9 44.80 33.12 -31.17
N GLU A 10 45.77 32.50 -30.48
CA GLU A 10 45.54 31.42 -29.50
C GLU A 10 44.69 31.85 -28.29
N LYS A 11 44.88 33.07 -27.76
CA LYS A 11 44.11 33.57 -26.60
C LYS A 11 42.67 33.85 -26.96
N ALA A 12 42.40 34.31 -28.20
CA ALA A 12 41.04 34.54 -28.67
C ALA A 12 40.25 33.23 -28.82
N GLY A 13 40.91 32.17 -29.30
CA GLY A 13 40.34 30.81 -29.36
C GLY A 13 39.97 30.26 -27.97
N ASN A 14 40.89 30.36 -27.01
CA ASN A 14 40.68 29.88 -25.64
C ASN A 14 39.58 30.66 -24.89
N MET A 15 39.47 31.96 -25.14
CA MET A 15 38.45 32.82 -24.53
C MET A 15 37.05 32.58 -25.12
N LEU A 16 36.96 32.26 -26.42
CA LEU A 16 35.72 31.83 -27.09
C LEU A 16 35.25 30.44 -26.64
N ALA A 17 36.18 29.52 -26.39
CA ALA A 17 35.88 28.20 -25.83
C ALA A 17 35.34 28.33 -24.39
N TRP A 18 36.02 29.12 -23.54
CA TRP A 18 35.54 29.44 -22.19
C TRP A 18 34.17 30.14 -22.19
N ALA A 19 33.94 31.09 -23.10
CA ALA A 19 32.66 31.78 -23.23
C ALA A 19 31.52 30.86 -23.71
N LYS A 20 31.81 29.85 -24.54
CA LYS A 20 30.82 28.83 -24.94
C LYS A 20 30.49 27.86 -23.80
N ILE A 21 31.47 27.48 -22.99
CA ILE A 21 31.28 26.66 -21.79
C ILE A 21 30.45 27.43 -20.74
N GLN A 22 30.74 28.71 -20.54
CA GLN A 22 29.98 29.60 -19.63
C GLN A 22 28.55 29.91 -20.11
N LYS A 23 28.30 29.89 -21.44
CA LYS A 23 26.96 30.08 -22.02
C LYS A 23 26.08 28.83 -21.99
N ARG A 24 26.66 27.63 -21.84
CA ARG A 24 25.88 26.49 -21.35
C ARG A 24 25.64 26.76 -19.87
N GLY A 25 24.44 27.22 -19.53
CA GLY A 25 24.00 27.18 -18.13
C GLY A 25 24.21 25.77 -17.57
N PRO A 26 24.32 25.60 -16.24
CA PRO A 26 24.59 24.30 -15.65
C PRO A 26 23.64 23.27 -16.26
N GLU A 27 24.21 22.22 -16.87
CA GLU A 27 23.41 21.10 -17.36
C GLU A 27 22.59 20.59 -16.17
N LYS A 28 21.28 20.49 -16.35
CA LYS A 28 20.41 20.02 -15.27
C LYS A 28 20.53 18.51 -15.23
N ASP A 29 21.18 18.01 -14.20
CA ASP A 29 21.24 16.59 -13.94
C ASP A 29 19.86 16.06 -13.51
N LEU A 30 19.58 14.81 -13.86
CA LEU A 30 18.40 14.13 -13.37
C LEU A 30 18.50 13.97 -11.85
N THR A 31 17.36 14.15 -11.17
CA THR A 31 17.29 13.77 -9.76
C THR A 31 17.28 12.24 -9.65
N ARG A 32 17.76 11.70 -8.53
CA ARG A 32 17.66 10.27 -8.20
C ARG A 32 16.24 9.73 -8.40
N ALA A 33 15.21 10.49 -8.00
CA ALA A 33 13.82 10.07 -8.17
C ALA A 33 13.42 9.93 -9.65
N MET A 34 13.88 10.83 -10.53
CA MET A 34 13.63 10.73 -11.97
C MET A 34 14.37 9.56 -12.62
N ILE A 35 15.59 9.26 -12.17
CA ILE A 35 16.37 8.10 -12.63
C ILE A 35 15.64 6.81 -12.25
N LEU A 36 15.25 6.66 -10.99
CA LEU A 36 14.49 5.50 -10.51
C LEU A 36 13.15 5.35 -11.23
N GLN A 37 12.45 6.45 -11.50
CA GLN A 37 11.20 6.42 -12.26
C GLN A 37 11.43 5.99 -13.73
N ALA A 38 12.47 6.50 -14.38
CA ALA A 38 12.83 6.10 -15.74
C ALA A 38 13.20 4.61 -15.82
N TYR A 39 13.93 4.10 -14.81
CA TYR A 39 14.25 2.68 -14.66
C TYR A 39 12.99 1.83 -14.45
N ASN A 40 12.11 2.21 -13.52
CA ASN A 40 10.83 1.52 -13.27
C ASN A 40 9.91 1.50 -14.51
N TYR A 41 9.98 2.52 -15.37
CA TYR A 41 9.25 2.56 -16.64
C TYR A 41 9.97 1.85 -17.80
N GLY A 42 11.16 1.27 -17.55
CA GLY A 42 11.97 0.59 -18.56
C GLY A 42 12.55 1.52 -19.63
N LEU A 43 12.59 2.83 -19.37
CA LEU A 43 13.19 3.82 -20.29
C LEU A 43 14.71 3.78 -20.26
N ILE A 44 15.28 3.31 -19.15
CA ILE A 44 16.70 3.03 -18.96
C ILE A 44 16.86 1.65 -18.33
N ASP A 45 17.96 0.97 -18.63
CA ASP A 45 18.29 -0.32 -18.03
C ASP A 45 19.07 -0.14 -16.70
N GLN A 46 19.33 -1.27 -16.02
CA GLN A 46 20.04 -1.30 -14.74
C GLN A 46 21.44 -0.70 -14.85
N THR A 47 22.19 -1.02 -15.91
CA THR A 47 23.55 -0.51 -16.11
C THR A 47 23.56 1.00 -16.20
N LYS A 48 22.63 1.59 -16.96
CA LYS A 48 22.52 3.03 -17.14
C LYS A 48 21.97 3.74 -15.90
N ALA A 49 21.09 3.08 -15.14
CA ALA A 49 20.63 3.60 -13.86
C ALA A 49 21.76 3.65 -12.83
N LEU A 50 22.61 2.60 -12.76
CA LEU A 50 23.80 2.58 -11.90
C LEU A 50 24.79 3.68 -12.28
N GLU A 51 25.06 3.88 -13.58
CA GLU A 51 25.92 4.95 -14.08
C GLU A 51 25.41 6.33 -13.63
N TYR A 52 24.11 6.60 -13.79
CA TYR A 52 23.53 7.87 -13.39
C TYR A 52 23.52 8.07 -11.88
N ILE A 53 23.25 7.04 -11.09
CA ILE A 53 23.31 7.13 -9.62
C ILE A 53 24.76 7.33 -9.15
N GLY A 54 25.72 6.60 -9.70
CA GLY A 54 27.14 6.77 -9.40
C GLY A 54 27.66 8.16 -9.78
N GLY A 55 27.18 8.70 -10.90
CA GLY A 55 27.46 10.09 -11.31
C GLY A 55 26.96 11.16 -10.33
N MET A 56 26.04 10.82 -9.42
CA MET A 56 25.60 11.70 -8.32
C MET A 56 26.48 11.62 -7.08
N GLY A 57 27.51 10.77 -7.08
CA GLY A 57 28.48 10.63 -5.98
C GLY A 57 28.20 9.47 -5.01
N TYR A 58 27.29 8.56 -5.36
CA TYR A 58 27.15 7.28 -4.66
C TYR A 58 28.23 6.30 -5.13
N ASP A 59 28.73 5.47 -4.24
CA ASP A 59 29.62 4.38 -4.67
C ASP A 59 28.84 3.22 -5.33
N ASP A 60 29.56 2.22 -5.85
CA ASP A 60 28.96 1.09 -6.56
C ASP A 60 28.04 0.25 -5.67
N GLU A 61 28.40 0.07 -4.39
CA GLU A 61 27.61 -0.71 -3.43
C GLU A 61 26.32 0.04 -3.06
N GLU A 62 26.41 1.33 -2.80
CA GLU A 62 25.29 2.22 -2.50
C GLU A 62 24.35 2.34 -3.71
N SER A 63 24.90 2.52 -4.91
CA SER A 63 24.13 2.62 -6.16
C SER A 63 23.33 1.34 -6.41
N LYS A 64 23.97 0.18 -6.20
CA LYS A 64 23.32 -1.12 -6.29
C LYS A 64 22.25 -1.29 -5.21
N LEU A 65 22.53 -0.94 -3.97
CA LEU A 65 21.56 -1.01 -2.87
C LEU A 65 20.32 -0.13 -3.13
N ILE A 66 20.51 1.04 -3.73
CA ILE A 66 19.41 1.94 -4.10
C ILE A 66 18.50 1.31 -5.15
N LEU A 67 19.05 0.66 -6.18
CA LEU A 67 18.26 -0.05 -7.19
C LEU A 67 17.61 -1.31 -6.64
N ASP A 68 18.34 -2.13 -5.88
CA ASP A 68 17.80 -3.33 -5.23
C ASP A 68 16.62 -2.98 -4.31
N LEU A 69 16.68 -1.83 -3.63
CA LEU A 69 15.57 -1.30 -2.82
C LEU A 69 14.35 -0.91 -3.67
N GLU A 70 14.58 -0.32 -4.84
CA GLU A 70 13.50 0.11 -5.73
C GLU A 70 12.80 -1.09 -6.38
N ASP A 71 13.56 -2.08 -6.84
CA ASP A 71 13.04 -3.36 -7.33
C ASP A 71 12.23 -4.07 -6.24
N SER A 72 12.77 -4.11 -5.01
CA SER A 72 12.04 -4.68 -3.87
C SER A 72 10.74 -3.92 -3.58
N ARG A 73 10.72 -2.58 -3.71
CA ARG A 73 9.48 -1.80 -3.53
C ARG A 73 8.42 -2.14 -4.56
N ALA A 74 8.80 -2.31 -5.83
CA ALA A 74 7.88 -2.71 -6.88
C ALA A 74 7.26 -4.08 -6.57
N GLU A 75 8.08 -5.07 -6.19
CA GLU A 75 7.60 -6.39 -5.77
C GLU A 75 6.68 -6.33 -4.55
N GLN A 76 7.05 -5.53 -3.53
CA GLN A 76 6.24 -5.35 -2.34
C GLN A 76 4.90 -4.67 -2.66
N GLN A 77 4.87 -3.75 -3.62
CA GLN A 77 3.64 -3.09 -4.04
C GLN A 77 2.68 -4.08 -4.71
N VAL A 78 3.18 -4.96 -5.58
CA VAL A 78 2.38 -6.03 -6.19
C VAL A 78 1.76 -6.91 -5.11
N LYS A 79 2.56 -7.35 -4.13
CA LYS A 79 2.08 -8.14 -2.99
C LYS A 79 1.02 -7.40 -2.18
N ILE A 80 1.16 -6.07 -1.99
CA ILE A 80 0.16 -5.25 -1.30
C ILE A 80 -1.16 -5.20 -2.07
N GLU A 81 -1.13 -5.09 -3.40
CA GLU A 81 -2.36 -5.14 -4.20
C GLU A 81 -3.02 -6.53 -4.14
N GLU A 82 -2.23 -7.60 -4.17
CA GLU A 82 -2.74 -8.98 -3.99
C GLU A 82 -3.41 -9.17 -2.62
N VAL A 83 -2.83 -8.61 -1.55
CA VAL A 83 -3.48 -8.59 -0.21
C VAL A 83 -4.86 -7.94 -0.28
N LYS A 84 -5.01 -6.81 -0.98
CA LYS A 84 -6.33 -6.15 -1.12
C LYS A 84 -7.33 -7.04 -1.86
N VAL A 85 -6.89 -7.72 -2.91
CA VAL A 85 -7.73 -8.67 -3.66
C VAL A 85 -8.15 -9.84 -2.78
N LEU A 86 -7.23 -10.41 -2.01
CA LEU A 86 -7.52 -11.50 -1.07
C LEU A 86 -8.48 -11.05 0.03
N ASN A 87 -8.25 -9.87 0.63
CA ASN A 87 -9.17 -9.26 1.59
C ASN A 87 -10.56 -9.09 0.99
N TYR A 88 -10.66 -8.59 -0.24
CA TYR A 88 -11.94 -8.44 -0.93
C TYR A 88 -12.64 -9.80 -1.14
N LYS A 89 -11.94 -10.79 -1.69
CA LYS A 89 -12.49 -12.14 -1.94
C LYS A 89 -12.92 -12.83 -0.65
N PHE A 90 -12.06 -12.82 0.37
CA PHE A 90 -12.35 -13.41 1.67
C PHE A 90 -13.55 -12.72 2.30
N SER A 91 -13.57 -11.39 2.24
CA SER A 91 -14.71 -10.65 2.73
C SER A 91 -15.98 -11.13 2.00
N LYS A 92 -16.01 -11.20 0.67
CA LYS A 92 -17.19 -11.60 -0.11
C LYS A 92 -17.56 -13.10 -0.02
N ASP A 93 -16.98 -13.85 0.93
CA ASP A 93 -17.15 -15.29 1.08
C ASP A 93 -16.82 -16.08 -0.20
N VAL A 94 -15.99 -15.50 -1.08
CA VAL A 94 -15.54 -16.14 -2.33
C VAL A 94 -14.44 -17.16 -2.05
N ILE A 95 -13.69 -16.97 -0.96
CA ILE A 95 -12.65 -17.89 -0.48
C ILE A 95 -12.84 -18.14 1.01
N SER A 96 -12.53 -19.35 1.45
CA SER A 96 -12.52 -19.77 2.84
C SER A 96 -11.32 -19.18 3.60
N ILE A 97 -11.36 -19.27 4.94
CA ILE A 97 -10.24 -18.84 5.79
C ILE A 97 -8.97 -19.65 5.54
N ALA A 98 -9.10 -20.94 5.23
CA ALA A 98 -7.96 -21.80 4.90
C ALA A 98 -7.31 -21.38 3.58
N GLU A 99 -8.10 -21.12 2.55
CA GLU A 99 -7.61 -20.63 1.26
C GLU A 99 -6.98 -19.24 1.38
N TYR A 100 -7.59 -18.35 2.18
CA TYR A 100 -7.03 -17.04 2.49
C TYR A 100 -5.66 -17.16 3.17
N ASP A 101 -5.52 -18.04 4.16
CA ASP A 101 -4.25 -18.25 4.88
C ASP A 101 -3.17 -18.86 4.00
N THR A 102 -3.51 -19.83 3.15
CA THR A 102 -2.58 -20.40 2.16
C THR A 102 -2.12 -19.34 1.17
N ALA A 103 -3.04 -18.56 0.59
CA ALA A 103 -2.71 -17.51 -0.36
C ALA A 103 -1.83 -16.42 0.28
N MET A 104 -2.17 -15.98 1.50
CA MET A 104 -1.40 -14.97 2.23
C MET A 104 0.01 -15.46 2.60
N GLY A 105 0.16 -16.76 2.91
CA GLY A 105 1.46 -17.38 3.15
C GLY A 105 2.34 -17.44 1.90
N ALA A 106 1.75 -17.63 0.72
CA ALA A 106 2.46 -17.68 -0.55
C ALA A 106 3.04 -16.33 -0.99
N LEU A 107 2.51 -15.20 -0.49
CA LEU A 107 2.99 -13.86 -0.84
C LEU A 107 4.41 -13.54 -0.32
N GLY A 108 4.96 -14.36 0.59
CA GLY A 108 6.29 -14.15 1.15
C GLY A 108 6.43 -12.80 1.88
N LEU A 109 5.33 -12.26 2.40
CA LEU A 109 5.33 -11.01 3.16
C LEU A 109 5.94 -11.22 4.55
N PRO A 110 6.51 -10.15 5.16
CA PRO A 110 6.94 -10.21 6.55
C PRO A 110 5.84 -10.71 7.48
N LYS A 111 6.17 -11.61 8.42
CA LYS A 111 5.20 -12.21 9.35
C LYS A 111 4.37 -11.18 10.12
N THR A 112 4.95 -10.03 10.44
CA THR A 112 4.29 -8.91 11.13
C THR A 112 3.18 -8.29 10.29
N LYS A 113 3.39 -8.11 8.98
CA LYS A 113 2.36 -7.62 8.03
C LYS A 113 1.22 -8.61 7.92
N ILE A 114 1.52 -9.90 7.72
CA ILE A 114 0.50 -10.97 7.62
C ILE A 114 -0.40 -10.97 8.87
N ALA A 115 0.19 -10.88 10.06
CA ALA A 115 -0.57 -10.84 11.31
C ALA A 115 -1.53 -9.64 11.37
N SER A 116 -1.06 -8.45 10.98
CA SER A 116 -1.90 -7.25 10.97
C SER A 116 -3.08 -7.33 9.99
N GLU A 117 -2.86 -7.91 8.80
CA GLU A 117 -3.90 -8.07 7.77
C GLU A 117 -4.92 -9.15 8.17
N ARG A 118 -4.49 -10.22 8.86
CA ARG A 118 -5.40 -11.21 9.45
C ARG A 118 -6.36 -10.58 10.47
N VAL A 119 -5.86 -9.70 11.35
CA VAL A 119 -6.72 -9.02 12.32
C VAL A 119 -7.76 -8.16 11.62
N LYS A 120 -7.36 -7.39 10.59
CA LYS A 120 -8.29 -6.58 9.78
C LYS A 120 -9.31 -7.45 9.05
N ALA A 121 -8.88 -8.53 8.40
CA ALA A 121 -9.75 -9.45 7.68
C ALA A 121 -10.79 -10.08 8.62
N ARG A 122 -10.37 -10.49 9.83
CA ARG A 122 -11.28 -11.01 10.86
C ARG A 122 -12.26 -9.96 11.36
N GLN A 123 -11.81 -8.73 11.60
CA GLN A 123 -12.71 -7.62 11.94
C GLN A 123 -13.71 -7.32 10.81
N MET A 124 -13.31 -7.44 9.54
CA MET A 124 -14.24 -7.31 8.40
C MET A 124 -15.24 -8.46 8.35
N PHE A 125 -14.83 -9.67 8.71
CA PHE A 125 -15.70 -10.84 8.82
C PHE A 125 -16.69 -10.71 9.98
N ASP A 126 -16.25 -10.29 11.16
CA ASP A 126 -17.12 -10.08 12.32
C ASP A 126 -18.15 -8.97 12.07
N LYS A 127 -17.78 -7.93 11.30
CA LYS A 127 -18.72 -6.88 10.83
C LYS A 127 -19.73 -7.36 9.77
N ARG A 128 -19.55 -8.55 9.18
CA ARG A 128 -20.44 -9.12 8.15
C ARG A 128 -21.56 -9.97 8.70
N ILE A 129 -21.45 -10.45 9.94
CA ILE A 129 -22.61 -11.01 10.62
C ILE A 129 -23.55 -9.82 10.84
N LYS A 130 -24.49 -9.62 9.91
CA LYS A 130 -25.64 -8.76 10.13
C LYS A 130 -26.37 -9.36 11.31
N LEU A 131 -26.06 -8.84 12.49
CA LEU A 131 -26.76 -9.25 13.68
C LEU A 131 -28.22 -8.84 13.48
N PRO A 132 -29.16 -9.77 13.70
CA PRO A 132 -30.57 -9.45 13.59
C PRO A 132 -30.89 -8.27 14.51
N THR A 133 -31.71 -7.36 14.02
CA THR A 133 -32.11 -6.19 14.81
C THR A 133 -32.96 -6.67 15.98
N LYS A 134 -33.11 -5.81 17.00
CA LYS A 134 -34.07 -6.06 18.08
C LYS A 134 -35.45 -6.43 17.52
N ALA A 135 -35.93 -5.71 16.50
CA ALA A 135 -37.23 -5.96 15.88
C ALA A 135 -37.31 -7.34 15.21
N ASP A 136 -36.25 -7.78 14.53
CA ASP A 136 -36.19 -9.12 13.93
C ASP A 136 -36.27 -10.22 15.01
N ILE A 137 -35.54 -10.04 16.11
CA ILE A 137 -35.50 -10.98 17.23
C ILE A 137 -36.86 -11.03 17.95
N GLU A 138 -37.53 -9.89 18.12
CA GLU A 138 -38.90 -9.82 18.67
C GLU A 138 -39.92 -10.50 17.75
N ASP A 139 -39.84 -10.29 16.44
CA ASP A 139 -40.71 -10.92 15.45
C ASP A 139 -40.53 -12.45 15.45
N TRP A 140 -39.30 -12.94 15.59
CA TRP A 140 -39.03 -14.38 15.72
C TRP A 140 -39.62 -14.98 16.99
N LEU A 141 -39.59 -14.26 18.12
CA LEU A 141 -40.21 -14.71 19.36
C LEU A 141 -41.75 -14.74 19.22
N LYS A 142 -42.35 -13.68 18.65
CA LYS A 142 -43.80 -13.61 18.38
C LYS A 142 -44.28 -14.71 17.45
N LYS A 143 -43.48 -15.06 16.44
CA LYS A 143 -43.75 -16.17 15.51
C LYS A 143 -43.42 -17.55 16.08
N GLY A 144 -42.88 -17.63 17.31
CA GLY A 144 -42.48 -18.88 17.94
C GLY A 144 -41.29 -19.58 17.28
N ILE A 145 -40.53 -18.87 16.44
CA ILE A 145 -39.32 -19.38 15.76
C ILE A 145 -38.20 -19.61 16.78
N ILE A 146 -38.13 -18.75 17.81
CA ILE A 146 -37.19 -18.86 18.92
C ILE A 146 -37.94 -18.88 20.26
N LYS A 147 -37.33 -19.44 21.30
CA LYS A 147 -37.90 -19.46 22.67
C LYS A 147 -37.35 -18.31 23.52
N LEU A 148 -38.03 -18.00 24.62
CA LEU A 148 -37.63 -16.92 25.54
C LEU A 148 -36.16 -16.98 26.01
N PRO A 149 -35.57 -18.15 26.35
CA PRO A 149 -34.15 -18.20 26.70
C PRO A 149 -33.23 -17.79 25.53
N GLU A 150 -33.58 -18.19 24.32
CA GLU A 150 -32.82 -17.87 23.11
C GLU A 150 -32.96 -16.39 22.72
N TYR A 151 -34.14 -15.81 22.91
CA TYR A 151 -34.41 -14.39 22.77
C TYR A 151 -33.48 -13.53 23.65
N LYS A 152 -33.35 -13.89 24.94
CA LYS A 152 -32.48 -13.17 25.88
C LYS A 152 -31.00 -13.24 25.49
N VAL A 153 -30.52 -14.42 25.08
CA VAL A 153 -29.13 -14.61 24.61
C VAL A 153 -28.85 -13.77 23.37
N ARG A 154 -29.77 -13.75 22.41
CA ARG A 154 -29.63 -12.96 21.17
C ARG A 154 -29.62 -11.46 21.45
N LEU A 155 -30.49 -10.95 22.33
CA LEU A 155 -30.45 -9.53 22.72
C LEU A 155 -29.16 -9.15 23.46
N SER A 156 -28.64 -10.03 24.31
CA SER A 156 -27.34 -9.82 24.95
C SER A 156 -26.20 -9.79 23.92
N SER A 157 -26.24 -10.67 22.92
CA SER A 157 -25.22 -10.73 21.85
C SER A 157 -25.15 -9.48 20.97
N ILE A 158 -26.23 -8.69 20.90
CA ILE A 158 -26.28 -7.42 20.18
C ILE A 158 -26.10 -6.20 21.10
N GLY A 159 -25.80 -6.41 22.39
CA GLY A 159 -25.34 -5.38 23.33
C GLY A 159 -26.37 -4.83 24.32
N TYR A 160 -27.57 -5.43 24.44
CA TYR A 160 -28.54 -4.98 25.45
C TYR A 160 -28.15 -5.43 26.86
N GLN A 161 -28.42 -4.57 27.84
CA GLN A 161 -28.22 -4.86 29.27
C GLN A 161 -29.29 -5.83 29.77
N GLU A 162 -28.94 -6.68 30.75
CA GLU A 162 -29.86 -7.68 31.31
C GLU A 162 -31.17 -7.07 31.81
N ALA A 163 -31.11 -5.91 32.46
CA ALA A 163 -32.29 -5.17 32.92
C ALA A 163 -33.26 -4.80 31.78
N ASP A 164 -32.73 -4.32 30.64
CA ASP A 164 -33.54 -3.96 29.47
C ASP A 164 -34.09 -5.19 28.75
N ILE A 165 -33.31 -6.29 28.72
CA ILE A 165 -33.73 -7.57 28.16
C ILE A 165 -34.96 -8.10 28.89
N GLU A 166 -35.00 -8.02 30.22
CA GLU A 166 -36.18 -8.43 31.02
C GLU A 166 -37.40 -7.56 30.73
N LEU A 167 -37.22 -6.26 30.51
CA LEU A 167 -38.31 -5.35 30.13
C LEU A 167 -38.85 -5.70 28.74
N PHE A 168 -37.99 -5.95 27.75
CA PHE A 168 -38.42 -6.36 26.42
C PHE A 168 -39.06 -7.76 26.41
N ALA A 169 -38.54 -8.70 27.19
CA ALA A 169 -39.12 -10.02 27.36
C ALA A 169 -40.57 -9.95 27.88
N LYS A 170 -40.84 -9.08 28.84
CA LYS A 170 -42.21 -8.83 29.34
C LYS A 170 -43.09 -8.17 28.28
N ALA A 171 -42.57 -7.18 27.56
CA ALA A 171 -43.35 -6.44 26.55
C ALA A 171 -43.76 -7.27 25.33
N VAL A 172 -42.99 -8.31 24.98
CA VAL A 172 -43.23 -9.14 23.77
C VAL A 172 -44.16 -10.33 24.03
N VAL A 173 -44.27 -10.77 25.29
CA VAL A 173 -45.04 -11.97 25.69
C VAL A 173 -46.47 -11.62 26.16
N ILE A 174 -46.85 -10.34 26.16
CA ILE A 174 -48.22 -9.84 26.41
C ILE A 174 -49.03 -9.92 25.12
#